data_AF-A0A2T2XCG3-F1
#
_entry.id   AF-A0A2T2XCG3-F1
#
_cell.length_a   1.000
_cell.length_b   1.000
_cell.length_c   1.000
_cell.angle_alpha   90.00
_cell.angle_beta   90.00
_cell.angle_gamma   90.00
#
_symmetry.space_group_name_H-M   'P 1'
#
loop_
_entity.id
_entity.type
_entity.pdbx_description
1 polymer ?
#
loop_
_entity_poly.entity_id
_entity_poly.type
_entity_poly.pdbx_seq_one_letter_code
_entity_poly.pdbx_strand_id
1 'polypeptide(L)'
;MIGDLSDVRHYFVALLPEPFHTLFTRLRVLGDPATAADFGRLPAHMTVRGPVPGKPTLSTIPFPAPIPVTLDAWDHWASAAGRSTIVMRLSAPELRPYWFKPDYPEGVPHLTLYDGPQDAYVDRLWDFYRHRPLPSLRVFAVDALVAWIPHTVCSGSPVLSPMRAIPPIPQWAESARFALMHRLLQGL
;
A
#
# COMPACT_ATOMS: atom_id res chain seq x y z
N MET A 1 -19.08 -17.61 -19.89
CA MET A 1 -19.70 -17.48 -18.56
C MET A 1 -19.02 -16.33 -17.84
N ILE A 2 -19.73 -15.23 -17.62
CA ILE A 2 -19.26 -14.12 -16.79
C ILE A 2 -19.39 -14.60 -15.36
N GLY A 3 -18.27 -14.71 -14.63
CA GLY A 3 -18.27 -15.15 -13.24
C GLY A 3 -19.22 -14.29 -12.40
N ASP A 4 -19.85 -14.91 -11.41
CA ASP A 4 -20.73 -14.24 -10.47
C ASP A 4 -20.02 -13.02 -9.85
N LEU A 5 -20.53 -11.82 -10.14
CA LEU A 5 -19.98 -10.55 -9.65
C LEU A 5 -20.42 -10.27 -8.19
N SER A 6 -21.20 -11.16 -7.57
CA SER A 6 -21.61 -11.06 -6.16
C SER A 6 -20.43 -11.06 -5.18
N ASP A 7 -19.26 -11.56 -5.61
CA ASP A 7 -18.06 -11.71 -4.79
C ASP A 7 -17.04 -10.57 -4.97
N VAL A 8 -17.38 -9.52 -5.73
CA VAL A 8 -16.52 -8.35 -5.91
C VAL A 8 -16.50 -7.54 -4.62
N ARG A 9 -15.42 -7.72 -3.85
CA ARG A 9 -15.15 -6.95 -2.63
C ARG A 9 -14.72 -5.54 -3.00
N HIS A 10 -15.42 -4.54 -2.47
CA HIS A 10 -15.09 -3.14 -2.67
C HIS A 10 -14.38 -2.57 -1.44
N TYR A 11 -13.52 -1.58 -1.66
CA TYR A 11 -12.80 -0.89 -0.60
C TYR A 11 -13.00 0.61 -0.74
N PHE A 12 -12.79 1.37 0.32
CA PHE A 12 -12.58 2.79 0.21
C PHE A 12 -11.20 3.16 0.76
N VAL A 13 -10.51 3.98 -0.03
CA VAL A 13 -9.13 4.36 0.22
C VAL A 13 -9.02 5.88 0.29
N ALA A 14 -8.17 6.38 1.17
CA ALA A 14 -7.72 7.77 1.12
C ALA A 14 -6.51 7.86 0.18
N LEU A 15 -6.59 8.75 -0.80
CA LEU A 15 -5.46 9.06 -1.69
C LEU A 15 -4.58 10.12 -1.04
N LEU A 16 -3.28 10.00 -1.26
CA LEU A 16 -2.32 10.96 -0.74
C LEU A 16 -2.35 12.23 -1.60
N PRO A 17 -2.18 13.42 -1.02
CA PRO A 17 -1.91 14.62 -1.81
C PRO A 17 -0.47 14.58 -2.35
N GLU A 18 -0.18 15.42 -3.33
CA GLU A 18 1.21 15.73 -3.66
C GLU A 18 1.87 16.52 -2.52
N PRO A 19 3.19 16.38 -2.29
CA PRO A 19 4.13 15.51 -3.03
C PRO A 19 4.19 14.05 -2.52
N PHE A 20 3.43 13.72 -1.48
CA PHE A 20 3.47 12.41 -0.82
C PHE A 20 3.05 11.27 -1.73
N HIS A 21 2.03 11.51 -2.55
CA HIS A 21 1.59 10.54 -3.55
C HIS A 21 2.74 10.16 -4.50
N THR A 22 3.39 11.12 -5.13
CA THR A 22 4.53 10.84 -6.01
C THR A 22 5.66 10.14 -5.28
N LEU A 23 6.02 10.59 -4.07
CA LEU A 23 7.07 9.95 -3.27
C LEU A 23 6.77 8.47 -3.05
N PHE A 24 5.63 8.16 -2.42
CA PHE A 24 5.32 6.80 -2.00
C PHE A 24 5.03 5.87 -3.17
N THR A 25 4.46 6.39 -4.27
CA THR A 25 4.33 5.61 -5.51
C THR A 25 5.71 5.24 -6.06
N ARG A 26 6.67 6.17 -6.09
CA ARG A 26 8.05 5.87 -6.53
C ARG A 26 8.76 4.89 -5.60
N LEU A 27 8.60 5.04 -4.29
CA LEU A 27 9.16 4.10 -3.32
C LEU A 27 8.61 2.68 -3.51
N ARG A 28 7.32 2.52 -3.81
CA ARG A 28 6.72 1.22 -4.14
C ARG A 28 7.33 0.61 -5.40
N VAL A 29 7.40 1.38 -6.49
CA VAL A 29 8.01 0.91 -7.75
C VAL A 29 9.48 0.52 -7.55
N LEU A 30 10.21 1.30 -6.76
CA LEU A 30 11.61 1.03 -6.43
C LEU A 30 11.80 -0.02 -5.34
N GLY A 31 10.78 -0.37 -4.57
CA GLY A 31 10.79 -1.43 -3.58
C GLY A 31 10.35 -2.78 -4.15
N ASP A 32 9.51 -2.79 -5.17
CA ASP A 32 9.06 -4.01 -5.84
C ASP A 32 8.58 -3.73 -7.27
N PRO A 33 9.39 -4.03 -8.29
CA PRO A 33 9.01 -3.78 -9.68
C PRO A 33 7.98 -4.80 -10.16
N ALA A 34 7.86 -5.95 -9.48
CA ALA A 34 6.87 -6.97 -9.79
C ALA A 34 5.48 -6.47 -9.42
N THR A 35 5.33 -5.99 -8.18
CA THR A 35 4.09 -5.33 -7.78
C THR A 35 3.95 -3.93 -8.37
N ALA A 36 4.97 -3.30 -8.98
CA ALA A 36 4.74 -2.09 -9.79
C ALA A 36 3.77 -2.33 -10.95
N ALA A 37 3.61 -3.55 -11.46
CA ALA A 37 2.59 -3.89 -12.45
C ALA A 37 1.18 -4.03 -11.83
N ASP A 38 1.10 -4.55 -10.60
CA ASP A 38 -0.16 -4.75 -9.87
C ASP A 38 -0.64 -3.48 -9.15
N PHE A 39 0.28 -2.82 -8.44
CA PHE A 39 0.15 -1.47 -7.88
C PHE A 39 0.27 -0.35 -8.91
N GLY A 40 0.74 -0.61 -10.12
CA GLY A 40 0.69 0.37 -11.22
C GLY A 40 -0.74 0.78 -11.59
N ARG A 41 -1.74 0.03 -11.10
CA ARG A 41 -3.17 0.35 -11.20
C ARG A 41 -3.69 1.18 -10.02
N LEU A 42 -2.91 1.32 -8.95
CA LEU A 42 -3.31 1.95 -7.69
C LEU A 42 -2.24 2.91 -7.18
N PRO A 43 -2.50 4.24 -7.21
CA PRO A 43 -1.62 5.20 -6.55
C PRO A 43 -1.39 4.82 -5.09
N ALA A 44 -0.28 5.27 -4.49
CA ALA A 44 -0.08 5.12 -3.05
C ALA A 44 -1.31 5.62 -2.30
N HIS A 45 -1.87 4.76 -1.45
CA HIS A 45 -3.15 4.99 -0.79
C HIS A 45 -3.16 4.34 0.58
N MET A 46 -4.11 4.78 1.40
CA MET A 46 -4.41 4.22 2.70
C MET A 46 -5.81 3.61 2.65
N THR A 47 -5.91 2.29 2.83
CA THR A 47 -7.22 1.64 2.95
C THR A 47 -7.85 1.99 4.28
N VAL A 48 -9.05 2.58 4.26
CA VAL A 48 -9.78 3.01 5.47
C VAL A 48 -11.00 2.12 5.70
N ARG A 49 -11.65 1.69 4.62
CA ARG A 49 -12.85 0.85 4.67
C ARG A 49 -12.78 -0.32 3.70
N GLY A 50 -13.32 -1.45 4.12
CA GLY A 50 -13.50 -2.63 3.30
C GLY A 50 -12.93 -3.90 3.94
N PRO A 51 -13.29 -5.08 3.40
CA PRO A 51 -14.18 -5.24 2.25
C PRO A 51 -15.63 -4.86 2.57
N VAL A 52 -16.33 -4.21 1.62
CA VAL A 52 -17.79 -3.98 1.68
C VAL A 52 -18.49 -4.84 0.63
N PRO A 53 -19.65 -5.43 0.97
CA PRO A 53 -20.43 -6.23 0.04
C PRO A 53 -21.12 -5.35 -1.01
N GLY A 54 -21.13 -5.83 -2.26
CA GLY A 54 -21.81 -5.17 -3.37
C GLY A 54 -21.11 -3.90 -3.86
N LYS A 55 -21.59 -3.39 -5.01
CA LYS A 55 -21.06 -2.17 -5.61
C LYS A 55 -21.46 -0.96 -4.76
N PRO A 56 -20.50 -0.12 -4.32
CA PRO A 56 -20.82 1.07 -3.56
C PRO A 56 -21.66 2.02 -4.40
N THR A 57 -22.69 2.59 -3.78
CA THR A 57 -23.58 3.57 -4.41
C THR A 57 -22.88 4.91 -4.64
N LEU A 58 -21.89 5.23 -3.80
CA LEU A 58 -21.06 6.43 -3.90
C LEU A 58 -19.64 6.05 -4.32
N SER A 59 -19.10 6.76 -5.31
CA SER A 59 -17.69 6.63 -5.73
C SER A 59 -16.74 7.39 -4.80
N THR A 60 -17.23 8.34 -4.01
CA THR A 60 -16.43 9.18 -3.12
C THR A 60 -17.23 9.50 -1.86
N ILE A 61 -16.57 9.50 -0.70
CA ILE A 61 -17.10 9.96 0.58
C ILE A 61 -16.26 11.16 1.02
N PRO A 62 -16.72 12.40 0.84
CA PRO A 62 -15.99 13.58 1.28
C PRO A 62 -15.96 13.65 2.81
N PHE A 63 -14.87 14.18 3.36
CA PHE A 63 -14.82 14.54 4.77
C PHE A 63 -15.39 15.96 4.96
N PRO A 64 -16.00 16.26 6.12
CA PRO A 64 -16.44 17.62 6.47
C PRO A 64 -15.29 18.63 6.51
N ALA A 65 -14.07 18.17 6.79
CA ALA A 65 -12.84 18.94 6.78
C ALA A 65 -11.65 18.02 6.40
N PRO A 66 -10.55 18.57 5.86
CA PRO A 66 -9.33 17.81 5.61
C PRO A 66 -8.83 17.13 6.90
N ILE A 67 -8.59 15.82 6.85
CA ILE A 67 -8.12 15.05 7.99
C ILE A 67 -6.59 15.01 8.00
N PRO A 68 -5.91 15.50 9.05
CA PRO A 68 -4.46 15.41 9.15
C PRO A 68 -4.00 13.96 9.29
N VAL A 69 -2.90 13.64 8.62
CA VAL A 69 -2.26 12.34 8.63
C VAL A 69 -0.76 12.56 8.85
N THR A 70 -0.19 11.83 9.80
CA THR A 70 1.24 11.91 10.14
C THR A 70 1.95 10.61 9.80
N LEU A 71 3.12 10.69 9.17
CA LEU A 71 4.06 9.57 9.02
C LEU A 71 4.65 9.22 10.39
N ASP A 72 4.39 8.01 10.89
CA ASP A 72 4.70 7.60 12.27
C ASP A 72 5.95 6.73 12.36
N ALA A 73 5.99 5.62 11.63
CA ALA A 73 7.09 4.66 11.68
C ALA A 73 7.14 3.75 10.44
N TRP A 74 8.32 3.23 10.13
CA TRP A 74 8.42 2.06 9.27
C TRP A 74 8.00 0.81 10.05
N ASP A 75 7.29 -0.11 9.40
CA ASP A 75 6.87 -1.36 10.02
C ASP A 75 6.89 -2.51 9.01
N HIS A 76 6.93 -3.73 9.53
CA HIS A 76 7.08 -4.95 8.77
C HIS A 76 6.29 -6.10 9.40
N TRP A 77 5.50 -6.79 8.59
CA TRP A 77 4.71 -7.95 9.01
C TRP A 77 5.03 -9.15 8.13
N ALA A 78 5.26 -10.30 8.75
CA ALA A 78 5.33 -11.58 8.08
C ALA A 78 4.06 -12.37 8.37
N SER A 79 3.47 -12.96 7.34
CA SER A 79 2.32 -13.86 7.47
C SER A 79 2.79 -15.32 7.57
N ALA A 80 2.00 -16.15 8.23
CA ALA A 80 2.26 -17.60 8.30
C ALA A 80 2.28 -18.29 6.92
N ALA A 81 1.73 -17.65 5.89
CA ALA A 81 1.75 -18.13 4.50
C ALA A 81 3.03 -17.78 3.74
N GLY A 82 4.09 -17.31 4.43
CA GLY A 82 5.36 -16.97 3.79
C GLY A 82 5.29 -15.71 2.93
N ARG A 83 4.36 -14.80 3.23
CA ARG A 83 4.31 -13.45 2.65
C ARG A 83 4.84 -12.42 3.63
N SER A 84 5.45 -11.38 3.10
CA SER A 84 6.02 -10.26 3.83
C SER A 84 5.41 -8.96 3.34
N THR A 85 5.07 -8.07 4.27
CA THR A 85 4.50 -6.75 3.97
C THR A 85 5.34 -5.70 4.68
N ILE A 86 5.86 -4.72 3.92
CA ILE A 86 6.55 -3.55 4.49
C ILE A 86 5.63 -2.35 4.31
N VAL A 87 5.45 -1.60 5.39
CA VAL A 87 4.54 -0.45 5.41
C VAL A 87 5.18 0.79 6.02
N MET A 88 4.63 1.95 5.65
CA MET A 88 4.73 3.17 6.44
C MET A 88 3.48 3.28 7.31
N ARG A 89 3.64 3.21 8.63
CA ARG A 89 2.56 3.47 9.59
C ARG A 89 2.19 4.93 9.60
N LEU A 90 0.89 5.17 9.75
CA LEU A 90 0.31 6.49 9.77
C LEU A 90 -0.46 6.70 11.07
N SER A 91 -0.43 7.92 11.59
CA SER A 91 -1.32 8.39 12.64
C SER A 91 -2.35 9.34 12.04
N ALA A 92 -3.64 9.00 12.19
CA ALA A 92 -4.77 9.80 11.74
C ALA A 92 -6.00 9.52 12.61
N PRO A 93 -6.01 9.95 13.88
CA PRO A 93 -7.09 9.65 14.83
C PRO A 93 -8.48 10.04 14.31
N GLU A 94 -8.57 11.14 13.55
CA GLU A 94 -9.82 11.67 13.01
C GLU A 94 -10.42 10.78 11.90
N LEU A 95 -9.68 9.79 11.38
CA LEU A 95 -10.25 8.78 10.47
C LEU A 95 -11.06 7.70 11.19
N ARG A 96 -11.00 7.61 12.52
CA ARG A 96 -11.66 6.54 13.28
C ARG A 96 -13.17 6.41 12.99
N PRO A 97 -13.96 7.49 12.82
CA PRO A 97 -15.39 7.39 12.48
C PRO A 97 -15.66 6.76 11.10
N TYR A 98 -14.68 6.81 10.19
CA TYR A 98 -14.78 6.25 8.84
C TYR A 98 -14.19 4.85 8.74
N TRP A 99 -13.50 4.40 9.80
CA TRP A 99 -12.79 3.14 9.82
C TRP A 99 -13.77 1.97 9.90
N PHE A 100 -13.76 1.14 8.86
CA PHE A 100 -14.57 -0.07 8.82
C PHE A 100 -13.82 -1.18 8.09
N LYS A 101 -13.15 -2.03 8.86
CA LYS A 101 -12.44 -3.20 8.35
C LYS A 101 -12.91 -4.43 9.15
N PRO A 102 -13.93 -5.17 8.67
CA PRO A 102 -14.49 -6.29 9.42
C PRO A 102 -13.44 -7.38 9.68
N ASP A 103 -12.51 -7.57 8.75
CA ASP A 103 -11.42 -8.55 8.88
C ASP A 103 -10.28 -8.05 9.79
N TYR A 104 -10.19 -6.73 10.04
CA TYR A 104 -9.10 -6.09 10.80
C TYR A 104 -9.59 -4.87 11.59
N PRO A 105 -10.49 -5.03 12.59
CA PRO A 105 -11.16 -3.93 13.27
C PRO A 105 -10.22 -3.01 14.06
N GLU A 106 -9.10 -3.56 14.53
CA GLU A 106 -8.02 -2.87 15.24
C GLU A 106 -6.85 -2.48 14.32
N GLY A 107 -7.02 -2.62 13.00
CA GLY A 107 -5.96 -2.31 12.05
C GLY A 107 -5.45 -0.88 12.18
N VAL A 108 -4.17 -0.70 11.93
CA VAL A 108 -3.51 0.61 11.97
C VAL A 108 -3.53 1.23 10.57
N PRO A 109 -3.78 2.55 10.44
CA PRO A 109 -3.59 3.28 9.18
C PRO A 109 -2.17 3.10 8.64
N HIS A 110 -2.02 2.74 7.36
CA HIS A 110 -0.69 2.50 6.78
C HIS A 110 -0.68 2.67 5.26
N LEU A 111 0.53 2.82 4.71
CA LEU A 111 0.82 2.76 3.27
C LEU A 111 1.66 1.51 3.00
N THR A 112 1.16 0.65 2.12
CA THR A 112 1.92 -0.53 1.69
C THR A 112 3.02 -0.14 0.72
N LEU A 113 4.27 -0.44 1.08
CA LEU A 113 5.46 -0.21 0.25
C LEU A 113 5.86 -1.47 -0.53
N TYR A 114 5.61 -2.63 0.08
CA TYR A 114 5.90 -3.96 -0.44
C TYR A 114 4.85 -4.93 0.10
N ASP A 115 4.34 -5.84 -0.74
CA ASP A 115 3.52 -6.97 -0.32
C ASP A 115 3.76 -8.16 -1.27
N GLY A 116 4.55 -9.12 -0.83
CA GLY A 116 5.05 -10.19 -1.69
C GLY A 116 5.59 -11.39 -0.92
N PRO A 117 6.22 -12.35 -1.61
CA PRO A 117 6.87 -13.49 -0.97
C PRO A 117 7.94 -13.06 0.04
N GLN A 118 8.10 -13.82 1.11
CA GLN A 118 9.21 -13.64 2.02
C GLN A 118 10.46 -14.30 1.46
N ASP A 119 11.48 -13.49 1.17
CA ASP A 119 12.77 -13.91 0.64
C ASP A 119 13.92 -13.01 1.14
N ALA A 120 15.15 -13.32 0.71
CA ALA A 120 16.31 -12.52 1.11
C ALA A 120 16.24 -11.06 0.62
N TYR A 121 15.47 -10.77 -0.44
CA TYR A 121 15.33 -9.42 -0.96
C TYR A 121 14.46 -8.57 -0.04
N VAL A 122 13.31 -9.09 0.42
CA VAL A 122 12.46 -8.33 1.36
C VAL A 122 13.16 -8.08 2.70
N ASP A 123 14.01 -9.01 3.16
CA ASP A 123 14.83 -8.80 4.36
C ASP A 123 15.79 -7.61 4.19
N ARG A 124 16.44 -7.49 3.03
CA ARG A 124 17.31 -6.34 2.71
C ARG A 124 16.54 -5.05 2.52
N LEU A 125 15.35 -5.13 1.92
CA LEU A 125 14.46 -3.98 1.76
C LEU A 125 13.95 -3.46 3.11
N TRP A 126 13.60 -4.37 4.02
CA TRP A 126 13.25 -4.01 5.39
C TRP A 126 14.44 -3.43 6.15
N ASP A 127 15.62 -4.05 6.01
CA ASP A 127 16.85 -3.54 6.60
C ASP A 127 17.18 -2.13 6.12
N PHE A 128 16.93 -1.85 4.83
CA PHE A 128 17.00 -0.51 4.28
C PHE A 128 16.05 0.46 4.99
N TYR A 129 14.74 0.15 5.10
CA TYR A 129 13.77 1.09 5.69
C TYR A 129 14.00 1.32 7.19
N ARG A 130 14.19 0.25 7.98
CA ARG A 130 14.28 0.36 9.45
C ARG A 130 15.46 1.20 9.95
N HIS A 131 16.50 1.35 9.13
CA HIS A 131 17.69 2.15 9.43
C HIS A 131 17.65 3.56 8.82
N ARG A 132 16.51 4.00 8.27
CA ARG A 132 16.37 5.34 7.66
C ARG A 132 15.44 6.21 8.47
N PRO A 133 15.78 7.50 8.64
CA PRO A 133 14.81 8.44 9.18
C PRO A 133 13.59 8.53 8.25
N LEU A 134 12.44 8.84 8.84
CA LEU A 134 11.26 9.23 8.06
C LEU A 134 11.56 10.54 7.29
N PRO A 135 10.83 10.81 6.19
CA PRO A 135 10.90 12.10 5.49
C PRO A 135 10.76 13.29 6.45
N SER A 136 11.33 14.45 6.07
CA SER A 136 11.30 15.63 6.94
C SER A 136 9.91 16.29 6.96
N LEU A 137 9.24 16.37 5.81
CA LEU A 137 7.80 16.61 5.73
C LEU A 137 7.02 15.34 6.12
N ARG A 138 6.35 15.39 7.27
CA ARG A 138 5.66 14.23 7.86
C ARG A 138 4.15 14.34 7.94
N VAL A 139 3.60 15.52 7.72
CA VAL A 139 2.17 15.78 7.88
C VAL A 139 1.57 16.17 6.54
N PHE A 140 0.43 15.56 6.22
CA PHE A 140 -0.42 15.92 5.11
C PHE A 140 -1.88 15.85 5.51
N ALA A 141 -2.78 16.31 4.65
CA ALA A 141 -4.21 16.15 4.86
C ALA A 141 -4.83 15.33 3.73
N VAL A 142 -5.90 14.61 4.05
CA VAL A 142 -6.74 13.89 3.08
C VAL A 142 -8.16 14.42 3.15
N ASP A 143 -8.81 14.58 2.00
CA ASP A 143 -10.10 15.30 1.90
C ASP A 143 -11.29 14.36 1.69
N ALA A 144 -11.05 13.13 1.25
CA ALA A 144 -12.09 12.18 0.95
C ALA A 144 -11.59 10.73 0.97
N LEU A 145 -12.54 9.81 1.06
CA LEU A 145 -12.35 8.43 0.65
C LEU A 145 -12.86 8.24 -0.78
N VAL A 146 -12.15 7.45 -1.57
CA VAL A 146 -12.54 7.06 -2.93
C VAL A 146 -12.85 5.57 -2.93
N ALA A 147 -14.00 5.20 -3.49
CA ALA A 147 -14.38 3.82 -3.72
C ALA A 147 -13.42 3.20 -4.72
N TRP A 148 -12.93 2.03 -4.38
CA TRP A 148 -12.03 1.25 -5.18
C TRP A 148 -12.60 -0.15 -5.42
N ILE A 149 -12.59 -0.53 -6.69
CA ILE A 149 -12.86 -1.90 -7.12
C ILE A 149 -11.48 -2.52 -7.38
N PRO A 150 -10.99 -3.45 -6.55
CA PRO A 150 -9.91 -4.28 -6.98
C PRO A 150 -10.42 -5.02 -8.22
N HIS A 151 -9.82 -4.75 -9.38
CA HIS A 151 -9.96 -5.65 -10.51
C HIS A 151 -9.45 -7.02 -10.03
N THR A 152 -10.41 -7.92 -9.73
CA THR A 152 -10.18 -9.31 -9.32
C THR A 152 -9.17 -9.51 -8.18
N VAL A 153 -9.64 -9.38 -6.93
CA VAL A 153 -9.17 -10.35 -5.93
C VAL A 153 -9.71 -11.69 -6.40
N CYS A 154 -8.83 -12.61 -6.77
CA CYS A 154 -9.18 -13.98 -7.12
C CYS A 154 -9.83 -14.67 -5.91
N SER A 155 -11.14 -14.51 -5.71
CA SER A 155 -11.91 -15.50 -4.98
C SER A 155 -12.02 -16.73 -5.89
N GLY A 156 -11.13 -17.70 -5.67
CA GLY A 156 -11.20 -19.02 -6.32
C GLY A 156 -10.06 -19.43 -7.25
N SER A 157 -8.90 -18.76 -7.28
CA SER A 157 -7.73 -19.33 -7.97
C SER A 157 -6.86 -20.14 -7.01
N PRO A 158 -6.86 -21.48 -7.05
CA PRO A 158 -5.65 -22.20 -6.69
C PRO A 158 -4.60 -21.77 -7.71
N VAL A 159 -3.43 -21.34 -7.23
CA VAL A 159 -2.29 -20.95 -8.07
C VAL A 159 -2.56 -19.61 -8.80
N LEU A 160 -1.99 -18.53 -8.26
CA LEU A 160 -1.50 -17.45 -9.13
C LEU A 160 -0.83 -18.14 -10.31
N SER A 161 -1.36 -18.00 -11.54
CA SER A 161 -0.63 -18.37 -12.76
C SER A 161 0.82 -18.05 -12.50
N PRO A 162 1.74 -19.03 -12.59
CA PRO A 162 3.09 -18.89 -12.04
C PRO A 162 3.60 -17.56 -12.53
N MET A 163 3.75 -16.60 -11.61
CA MET A 163 4.35 -15.31 -11.92
C MET A 163 5.57 -15.69 -12.72
N ARG A 164 5.64 -15.31 -14.00
CA ARG A 164 6.84 -15.54 -14.81
C ARG A 164 7.96 -15.09 -13.90
N ALA A 165 8.83 -16.02 -13.52
CA ALA A 165 9.86 -15.75 -12.53
C ALA A 165 10.57 -14.51 -13.04
N ILE A 166 10.32 -13.37 -12.38
CA ILE A 166 10.99 -12.14 -12.76
C ILE A 166 12.43 -12.46 -12.44
N PRO A 167 13.33 -12.39 -13.42
CA PRO A 167 14.71 -12.77 -13.20
C PRO A 167 15.23 -11.98 -11.99
N PRO A 168 15.99 -12.62 -11.09
CA PRO A 168 16.50 -11.95 -9.92
C PRO A 168 17.21 -10.67 -10.35
N ILE A 169 16.84 -9.57 -9.72
CA ILE A 169 17.43 -8.27 -10.01
C ILE A 169 18.93 -8.39 -9.70
N PRO A 170 19.82 -8.08 -10.65
CA PRO A 170 21.25 -8.10 -10.37
C PRO A 170 21.58 -7.22 -9.17
N GLN A 171 22.49 -7.67 -8.31
CA GLN A 171 22.84 -6.97 -7.05
C GLN A 171 23.27 -5.50 -7.26
N TRP A 172 23.91 -5.19 -8.40
CA TRP A 172 24.28 -3.81 -8.75
C TRP A 172 23.05 -2.92 -8.99
N ALA A 173 21.98 -3.47 -9.59
CA ALA A 173 20.74 -2.75 -9.82
C ALA A 173 19.97 -2.54 -8.51
N GLU A 174 20.06 -3.48 -7.57
CA GLU A 174 19.52 -3.32 -6.21
C GLU A 174 20.20 -2.15 -5.47
N SER A 175 21.53 -2.09 -5.49
CA SER A 175 22.28 -1.00 -4.84
C SER A 175 21.91 0.38 -5.40
N ALA A 176 21.76 0.48 -6.72
CA ALA A 176 21.31 1.71 -7.38
C ALA A 176 19.88 2.10 -6.97
N ARG A 177 18.96 1.12 -6.81
CA ARG A 177 17.59 1.36 -6.34
C ARG A 177 17.57 1.89 -4.92
N PHE A 178 18.30 1.27 -4.00
CA PHE A 178 18.39 1.75 -2.62
C PHE A 178 19.01 3.15 -2.54
N ALA A 179 20.02 3.45 -3.36
CA ALA A 179 20.56 4.81 -3.46
C ALA A 179 19.52 5.82 -3.94
N LEU A 180 18.70 5.47 -4.93
CA LEU A 180 17.63 6.34 -5.42
C LEU A 180 16.51 6.51 -4.39
N MET A 181 16.07 5.44 -3.73
CA MET A 181 15.11 5.49 -2.63
C MET A 181 15.60 6.39 -1.49
N HIS A 182 16.89 6.28 -1.14
CA HIS A 182 17.49 7.14 -0.14
C HIS A 182 17.39 8.62 -0.55
N ARG A 183 17.74 8.97 -1.79
CA ARG A 183 17.59 10.34 -2.30
C ARG A 183 16.15 10.83 -2.27
N LEU A 184 15.18 9.99 -2.64
CA LEU A 184 13.76 10.33 -2.58
C LEU A 184 13.31 10.65 -1.15
N LEU A 185 13.75 9.88 -0.16
CA LEU A 185 13.43 10.11 1.25
C LEU A 185 14.08 11.39 1.82
N GLN A 186 15.19 11.85 1.24
CA GLN A 186 15.85 13.11 1.65
C GLN A 186 15.28 14.35 0.95
N GLY A 187 14.53 14.17 -0.15
CA GLY A 187 14.01 15.26 -0.98
C GLY A 187 12.71 15.89 -0.50
N LEU A 188 12.20 15.47 0.68
CA LEU A 188 10.96 15.94 1.30
C LEU A 188 11.13 16.28 2.76
#